data_AF-N1MNE2-F1
#
_entry.id   AF-N1MNE2-F1
#
_cell.length_a   1.000
_cell.length_b   1.000
_cell.length_c   1.000
_cell.angle_alpha   90.00
_cell.angle_beta   90.00
_cell.angle_gamma   90.00
#
_symmetry.space_group_name_H-M   'P 1'
#
loop_
_entity.id
_entity.type
_entity.pdbx_description
1 polymer ?
#
loop_
_entity_poly.entity_id
_entity_poly.type
_entity_poly.pdbx_seq_one_letter_code
_entity_poly.pdbx_strand_id
1 'polypeptide(L)'
;MTKTPMIAALLLIGAAIPALAQPPSSAPTAAAVPTTEKVNLVIVYGDDACPQSQGDDIVVCARKGEAERYRIPEPLRGDPNEPSKQAWGERVRSMEYVGRSGTESCSPVGGGGATGCFAQLARLAKAERQALDNASWKDLVEAERGKRLSTIDADSDAIEARVVAEEKAKAAAAAPAPQP
;
A
#
# COMPACT_ATOMS: atom_id res chain seq x y z
N MET A 1 -46.92 -18.77 -43.27
CA MET A 1 -46.52 -19.93 -42.44
C MET A 1 -45.81 -19.39 -41.19
N THR A 2 -46.44 -18.90 -40.12
CA THR A 2 -47.82 -18.99 -39.57
C THR A 2 -48.24 -20.36 -39.04
N LYS A 3 -48.04 -20.59 -37.73
CA LYS A 3 -49.12 -20.96 -36.80
C LYS A 3 -48.73 -20.77 -35.32
N THR A 4 -49.46 -19.92 -34.63
CA THR A 4 -49.60 -19.88 -33.16
C THR A 4 -50.68 -20.85 -32.69
N PRO A 5 -50.70 -21.19 -31.39
CA PRO A 5 -51.78 -20.76 -30.46
C PRO A 5 -51.17 -20.01 -29.22
N MET A 6 -51.78 -19.04 -28.50
CA MET A 6 -53.14 -18.45 -28.40
C MET A 6 -54.26 -19.45 -28.06
N ILE A 7 -55.07 -19.38 -26.99
CA ILE A 7 -55.47 -18.39 -25.94
C ILE A 7 -55.82 -19.24 -24.67
N ALA A 8 -55.87 -18.80 -23.39
CA ALA A 8 -56.05 -17.52 -22.69
C ALA A 8 -54.93 -17.30 -21.62
N ALA A 9 -54.79 -16.21 -20.84
CA ALA A 9 -55.62 -15.06 -20.43
C ALA A 9 -56.59 -15.24 -19.23
N LEU A 10 -56.11 -14.87 -18.02
CA LEU A 10 -56.91 -14.12 -17.04
C LEU A 10 -56.03 -13.00 -16.44
N LEU A 11 -56.67 -11.93 -15.94
CA LEU A 11 -56.09 -10.61 -15.73
C LEU A 11 -56.32 -10.19 -14.27
N LEU A 12 -55.37 -9.47 -13.64
CA LEU A 12 -55.55 -8.26 -12.80
C LEU A 12 -54.42 -8.06 -11.77
N ILE A 13 -53.85 -6.83 -11.75
CA ILE A 13 -53.26 -6.10 -10.60
C ILE A 13 -52.09 -6.79 -9.85
N GLY A 14 -50.94 -6.14 -9.60
CA GLY A 14 -50.49 -4.78 -9.91
C GLY A 14 -49.21 -4.43 -9.13
N ALA A 15 -48.76 -3.17 -9.26
CA ALA A 15 -47.48 -2.63 -8.75
C ALA A 15 -46.20 -3.24 -9.36
N ALA A 16 -45.27 -2.35 -9.75
CA ALA A 16 -43.96 -2.71 -10.30
C ALA A 16 -42.86 -2.01 -9.50
N ILE A 17 -41.71 -2.68 -9.34
CA ILE A 17 -40.37 -2.14 -9.04
C ILE A 17 -39.37 -3.29 -9.24
N PRO A 18 -38.14 -3.05 -9.74
CA PRO A 18 -37.30 -4.11 -10.34
C PRO A 18 -36.56 -5.00 -9.33
N ALA A 19 -36.09 -6.14 -9.83
CA ALA A 19 -35.40 -7.18 -9.06
C ALA A 19 -33.94 -6.86 -8.72
N LEU A 20 -33.49 -7.37 -7.56
CA LEU A 20 -32.09 -7.68 -7.25
C LEU A 20 -32.03 -9.02 -6.51
N ALA A 21 -31.01 -9.83 -6.79
CA ALA A 21 -30.89 -11.19 -6.27
C ALA A 21 -30.18 -11.24 -4.90
N GLN A 22 -30.56 -12.20 -4.05
CA GLN A 22 -29.87 -12.48 -2.78
C GLN A 22 -28.86 -13.63 -2.92
N PRO A 23 -27.61 -13.42 -2.48
CA PRO A 23 -26.77 -14.42 -1.83
C PRO A 23 -26.69 -14.16 -0.30
N PRO A 24 -26.09 -15.06 0.51
CA PRO A 24 -26.64 -15.39 1.83
C PRO A 24 -26.25 -14.46 2.99
N SER A 25 -27.09 -14.47 4.03
CA SER A 25 -26.85 -13.78 5.30
C SER A 25 -25.96 -14.60 6.24
N SER A 26 -24.76 -14.10 6.55
CA SER A 26 -23.88 -14.65 7.59
C SER A 26 -22.87 -13.62 8.12
N ALA A 27 -23.35 -12.57 8.77
CA ALA A 27 -22.55 -11.66 9.60
C ALA A 27 -23.41 -11.18 10.80
N PRO A 28 -22.83 -10.94 11.99
CA PRO A 28 -23.59 -10.45 13.14
C PRO A 28 -24.10 -9.04 12.87
N THR A 29 -25.38 -8.77 13.18
CA THR A 29 -25.97 -7.46 12.91
C THR A 29 -25.51 -6.42 13.94
N ALA A 30 -24.61 -5.54 13.51
CA ALA A 30 -24.46 -4.20 14.07
C ALA A 30 -25.00 -3.24 13.02
N ALA A 31 -26.14 -2.59 13.30
CA ALA A 31 -26.82 -1.72 12.36
C ALA A 31 -26.04 -0.41 12.17
N ALA A 32 -25.09 -0.40 11.25
CA ALA A 32 -24.36 0.79 10.84
C ALA A 32 -25.29 1.75 10.08
N VAL A 33 -25.94 2.65 10.82
CA VAL A 33 -26.57 3.84 10.24
C VAL A 33 -25.45 4.69 9.62
N PRO A 34 -25.53 5.07 8.34
CA PRO A 34 -24.49 5.87 7.71
C PRO A 34 -24.66 7.36 8.06
N THR A 35 -24.34 7.73 9.31
CA THR A 35 -23.96 9.12 9.60
C THR A 35 -22.54 9.35 9.06
N THR A 36 -22.31 10.46 8.36
CA THR A 36 -20.97 10.89 7.92
C THR A 36 -20.23 11.55 9.09
N GLU A 37 -20.17 10.83 10.20
CA GLU A 37 -19.73 11.29 11.51
C GLU A 37 -18.36 10.68 11.79
N LYS A 38 -17.38 11.53 12.11
CA LYS A 38 -15.98 11.10 12.11
C LYS A 38 -15.60 10.47 13.44
N VAL A 39 -15.72 9.14 13.52
CA VAL A 39 -15.32 8.38 14.69
C VAL A 39 -13.79 8.28 14.78
N ASN A 40 -13.20 9.00 15.73
CA ASN A 40 -11.78 8.96 16.07
C ASN A 40 -11.57 8.08 17.31
N LEU A 41 -10.90 6.93 17.16
CA LEU A 41 -10.64 5.98 18.24
C LEU A 41 -9.26 6.26 18.85
N VAL A 42 -9.23 6.89 20.03
CA VAL A 42 -8.00 7.32 20.70
C VAL A 42 -7.70 6.38 21.87
N ILE A 43 -6.44 5.92 21.98
CA ILE A 43 -5.96 5.16 23.14
C ILE A 43 -5.29 6.11 24.12
N VAL A 44 -5.78 6.15 25.35
CA VAL A 44 -5.40 7.09 26.41
C VAL A 44 -4.79 6.31 27.58
N TYR A 45 -3.71 6.79 28.20
CA TYR A 45 -2.96 6.04 29.22
C TYR A 45 -3.13 6.64 30.62
N GLY A 46 -3.27 5.77 31.62
CA GLY A 46 -3.49 6.16 33.02
C GLY A 46 -4.62 7.17 33.18
N ASP A 47 -4.29 8.33 33.74
CA ASP A 47 -5.20 9.45 33.96
C ASP A 47 -5.09 10.57 32.90
N ASP A 48 -4.43 10.30 31.76
CA ASP A 48 -4.36 11.24 30.63
C ASP A 48 -5.77 11.71 30.21
N ALA A 49 -5.87 12.98 29.81
CA ALA A 49 -7.12 13.59 29.36
C ALA A 49 -7.53 13.07 27.97
N CYS A 50 -8.79 12.71 27.82
CA CYS A 50 -9.36 12.41 26.51
C CYS A 50 -9.47 13.71 25.68
N PRO A 51 -8.91 13.80 24.47
CA PRO A 51 -9.08 14.97 23.62
C PRO A 51 -10.57 15.19 23.33
N GLN A 52 -11.01 16.45 23.39
CA GLN A 52 -12.41 16.79 23.18
C GLN A 52 -12.79 16.68 21.70
N SER A 53 -14.03 16.31 21.42
CA SER A 53 -14.61 16.37 20.09
C SER A 53 -14.69 17.81 19.58
N GLN A 54 -14.37 18.02 18.30
CA GLN A 54 -14.30 19.32 17.66
C GLN A 54 -15.25 19.33 16.45
N GLY A 55 -16.46 19.88 16.62
CA GLY A 55 -17.51 19.79 15.61
C GLY A 55 -18.08 18.36 15.53
N ASP A 56 -18.26 17.85 14.31
CA ASP A 56 -18.96 16.59 13.99
C ASP A 56 -18.08 15.31 14.09
N ASP A 57 -17.01 15.37 14.89
CA ASP A 57 -16.08 14.27 15.18
C ASP A 57 -16.45 13.59 16.52
N ILE A 58 -16.83 12.30 16.53
CA ILE A 58 -16.94 11.52 17.78
C ILE A 58 -15.55 11.05 18.20
N VAL A 59 -15.08 11.48 19.37
CA VAL A 59 -13.86 10.91 19.99
C VAL A 59 -14.24 9.78 20.95
N VAL A 60 -13.82 8.55 20.63
CA VAL A 60 -13.99 7.37 21.51
C VAL A 60 -12.65 7.06 22.18
N CYS A 61 -12.53 7.38 23.46
CA CYS A 61 -11.31 7.16 24.24
C CYS A 61 -11.28 5.81 24.95
N ALA A 62 -10.43 4.90 24.48
CA ALA A 62 -10.12 3.64 25.16
C ALA A 62 -9.00 3.85 26.18
N ARG A 63 -9.33 3.85 27.48
CA ARG A 63 -8.35 4.02 28.57
C ARG A 63 -7.60 2.73 28.86
N LYS A 64 -6.26 2.81 28.92
CA LYS A 64 -5.33 1.76 29.36
C LYS A 64 -4.58 2.22 30.61
N GLY A 65 -4.02 1.30 31.40
CA GLY A 65 -3.21 1.67 32.57
C GLY A 65 -1.87 2.30 32.20
N GLU A 66 -1.27 3.10 33.10
CA GLU A 66 0.05 3.73 32.94
C GLU A 66 1.13 2.77 32.43
N ALA A 67 1.17 1.55 32.99
CA ALA A 67 2.14 0.51 32.64
C ALA A 67 2.06 0.00 31.18
N GLU A 68 0.98 0.34 30.46
CA GLU A 68 0.84 0.03 29.03
C GLU A 68 1.55 1.06 28.13
N ARG A 69 1.87 2.28 28.61
CA ARG A 69 2.44 3.37 27.77
C ARG A 69 3.81 3.01 27.18
N TYR A 70 4.60 2.18 27.89
CA TYR A 70 5.95 1.76 27.50
C TYR A 70 6.09 0.24 27.32
N ARG A 71 4.99 -0.51 27.36
CA ARG A 71 4.97 -1.97 27.24
C ARG A 71 4.53 -2.36 25.82
N ILE A 72 5.12 -3.44 25.28
CA ILE A 72 4.70 -4.04 24.00
C ILE A 72 3.16 -4.24 24.02
N PRO A 73 2.40 -3.76 23.02
CA PRO A 73 0.95 -3.91 22.99
C PRO A 73 0.51 -5.36 23.16
N GLU A 74 -0.57 -5.59 23.90
CA GLU A 74 -1.09 -6.92 24.21
C GLU A 74 -1.15 -7.93 23.06
N PRO A 75 -1.71 -7.63 21.86
CA PRO A 75 -1.72 -8.58 20.75
C PRO A 75 -0.33 -8.92 20.18
N LEU A 76 0.72 -8.20 20.56
CA LEU A 76 2.10 -8.43 20.14
C LEU A 76 2.97 -9.07 21.25
N ARG A 77 2.37 -9.49 22.38
CA ARG A 77 3.07 -10.19 23.47
C ARG A 77 3.23 -11.68 23.16
N GLY A 78 4.28 -12.30 23.70
CA GLY A 78 4.61 -13.72 23.45
C GLY A 78 5.41 -13.91 22.16
N ASP A 79 5.29 -15.08 21.54
CA ASP A 79 6.01 -15.41 20.30
C ASP A 79 5.51 -14.54 19.12
N PRO A 80 6.38 -13.83 18.38
CA PRO A 80 5.99 -13.08 17.18
C PRO A 80 5.55 -13.98 16.01
N ASN A 81 5.86 -15.28 16.03
CA ASN A 81 5.56 -16.20 14.93
C ASN A 81 4.15 -16.82 15.02
N GLU A 82 3.40 -16.61 16.11
CA GLU A 82 2.06 -17.20 16.27
C GLU A 82 1.14 -16.87 15.08
N PRO A 83 0.39 -17.85 14.53
CA PRO A 83 -0.51 -17.61 13.40
C PRO A 83 -1.54 -16.49 13.65
N SER A 84 -1.97 -16.30 14.89
CA SER A 84 -2.85 -15.21 15.33
C SER A 84 -2.34 -13.81 14.94
N LYS A 85 -1.02 -13.63 14.91
CA LYS A 85 -0.33 -12.36 14.64
C LYS A 85 0.06 -12.20 13.17
N GLN A 86 0.01 -13.28 12.39
CA GLN A 86 0.31 -13.25 10.97
C GLN A 86 -0.85 -12.61 10.17
N ALA A 87 -0.47 -11.80 9.18
CA ALA A 87 -1.40 -11.17 8.25
C ALA A 87 -2.32 -12.22 7.59
N TRP A 88 -3.60 -11.89 7.42
CA TRP A 88 -4.60 -12.84 6.94
C TRP A 88 -4.23 -13.49 5.59
N GLY A 89 -3.62 -12.72 4.66
CA GLY A 89 -3.14 -13.24 3.39
C GLY A 89 -2.06 -14.33 3.54
N GLU A 90 -1.15 -14.21 4.51
CA GLU A 90 -0.12 -15.22 4.76
C GLU A 90 -0.68 -16.46 5.46
N ARG A 91 -1.71 -16.29 6.30
CA ARG A 91 -2.50 -17.41 6.83
C ARG A 91 -3.26 -18.16 5.73
N VAL A 92 -3.88 -17.47 4.78
CA VAL A 92 -4.52 -18.12 3.63
C VAL A 92 -3.49 -18.85 2.78
N ARG A 93 -2.36 -18.20 2.48
CA ARG A 93 -1.25 -18.77 1.71
C ARG A 93 -0.64 -20.02 2.34
N SER A 94 -0.50 -20.06 3.66
CA SER A 94 -0.03 -21.26 4.37
C SER A 94 -1.09 -22.37 4.40
N MET A 95 -2.38 -22.05 4.54
CA MET A 95 -3.47 -23.04 4.44
C MET A 95 -3.52 -23.74 3.07
N GLU A 96 -3.21 -23.05 1.97
CA GLU A 96 -3.11 -23.64 0.61
C GLU A 96 -2.04 -24.75 0.47
N TYR A 97 -1.07 -24.82 1.39
CA TYR A 97 0.03 -25.80 1.35
C TYR A 97 -0.22 -26.98 2.30
N VAL A 98 -1.10 -26.84 3.29
CA VAL A 98 -1.44 -27.93 4.23
C VAL A 98 -2.14 -29.06 3.48
N GLY A 99 -1.50 -30.23 3.45
CA GLY A 99 -2.02 -31.43 2.74
C GLY A 99 -1.55 -31.58 1.29
N ARG A 100 -0.79 -30.63 0.71
CA ARG A 100 -0.18 -30.82 -0.61
C ARG A 100 1.03 -31.76 -0.47
N SER A 101 0.88 -33.03 -0.86
CA SER A 101 1.93 -34.06 -0.82
C SER A 101 2.11 -34.73 -2.19
N GLY A 102 3.34 -35.15 -2.52
CA GLY A 102 3.70 -35.77 -3.79
C GLY A 102 4.77 -34.97 -4.56
N THR A 103 4.91 -35.21 -5.86
CA THR A 103 5.74 -34.39 -6.74
C THR A 103 5.26 -32.93 -6.73
N GLU A 104 6.19 -31.96 -6.82
CA GLU A 104 5.92 -30.51 -6.65
C GLU A 104 5.33 -30.06 -5.29
N SER A 105 5.35 -30.94 -4.28
CA SER A 105 5.22 -30.53 -2.87
C SER A 105 6.58 -30.27 -2.23
N CYS A 106 6.67 -29.29 -1.33
CA CYS A 106 7.82 -29.10 -0.45
C CYS A 106 7.68 -29.98 0.81
N SER A 107 7.33 -31.25 0.62
CA SER A 107 7.09 -32.22 1.70
C SER A 107 8.38 -32.99 2.05
N PRO A 108 8.69 -33.21 3.34
CA PRO A 108 9.76 -34.12 3.75
C PRO A 108 9.38 -35.61 3.56
N VAL A 109 8.11 -35.91 3.28
CA VAL A 109 7.61 -37.27 3.02
C VAL A 109 7.14 -37.43 1.57
N GLY A 110 7.62 -38.50 0.91
CA GLY A 110 7.31 -38.84 -0.47
C GLY A 110 8.42 -38.52 -1.48
N GLY A 111 8.38 -39.18 -2.65
CA GLY A 111 9.29 -38.89 -3.76
C GLY A 111 8.98 -37.53 -4.40
N GLY A 112 10.04 -36.79 -4.78
CA GLY A 112 9.90 -35.47 -5.42
C GLY A 112 9.92 -34.27 -4.47
N GLY A 113 10.00 -34.46 -3.15
CA GLY A 113 10.06 -33.36 -2.17
C GLY A 113 11.20 -32.36 -2.44
N ALA A 114 12.35 -32.83 -2.93
CA ALA A 114 13.49 -31.98 -3.29
C ALA A 114 13.20 -31.04 -4.48
N THR A 115 12.49 -31.49 -5.52
CA THR A 115 12.15 -30.63 -6.67
C THR A 115 11.07 -29.62 -6.29
N GLY A 116 10.06 -30.06 -5.53
CA GLY A 116 9.02 -29.15 -5.02
C GLY A 116 9.55 -28.09 -4.07
N CYS A 117 10.54 -28.42 -3.22
CA CYS A 117 11.27 -27.47 -2.39
C CYS A 117 12.06 -26.46 -3.22
N PHE A 118 12.87 -26.92 -4.19
CA PHE A 118 13.61 -26.04 -5.10
C PHE A 118 12.67 -25.11 -5.89
N ALA A 119 11.56 -25.63 -6.41
CA ALA A 119 10.57 -24.86 -7.12
C ALA A 119 9.83 -23.86 -6.20
N GLN A 120 9.64 -24.17 -4.91
CA GLN A 120 9.13 -23.21 -3.92
C GLN A 120 10.14 -22.10 -3.64
N LEU A 121 11.41 -22.42 -3.42
CA LEU A 121 12.48 -21.43 -3.23
C LEU A 121 12.63 -20.51 -4.46
N ALA A 122 12.55 -21.05 -5.68
CA ALA A 122 12.57 -20.26 -6.91
C ALA A 122 11.36 -19.32 -7.03
N ARG A 123 10.16 -19.76 -6.64
CA ARG A 123 8.94 -18.93 -6.59
C ARG A 123 9.08 -17.82 -5.55
N LEU A 124 9.62 -18.12 -4.36
CA LEU A 124 9.86 -17.14 -3.30
C LEU A 124 10.92 -16.09 -3.71
N ALA A 125 12.07 -16.51 -4.22
CA ALA A 125 13.11 -15.60 -4.69
C ALA A 125 12.65 -14.71 -5.86
N LYS A 126 11.71 -15.19 -6.70
CA LYS A 126 11.05 -14.32 -7.70
C LYS A 126 10.10 -13.32 -7.03
N ALA A 127 9.26 -13.74 -6.10
CA ALA A 127 8.33 -12.86 -5.39
C ALA A 127 9.06 -11.78 -4.56
N GLU A 128 10.14 -12.14 -3.88
CA GLU A 128 11.02 -11.21 -3.16
C GLU A 128 11.64 -10.17 -4.11
N ARG A 129 12.19 -10.61 -5.26
CA ARG A 129 12.67 -9.70 -6.30
C ARG A 129 11.56 -8.77 -6.77
N GLN A 130 10.36 -9.27 -7.05
CA GLN A 130 9.21 -8.43 -7.45
C GLN A 130 8.77 -7.45 -6.35
N ALA A 131 8.93 -7.81 -5.06
CA ALA A 131 8.66 -6.90 -3.94
C ALA A 131 9.75 -5.82 -3.76
N LEU A 132 11.00 -6.10 -4.13
CA LEU A 132 12.12 -5.14 -4.21
C LEU A 132 12.10 -4.31 -5.51
N ASP A 133 11.39 -4.81 -6.52
CA ASP A 133 11.17 -4.24 -7.86
C ASP A 133 9.79 -3.56 -7.96
N ASN A 134 9.30 -3.02 -6.84
CA ASN A 134 8.10 -2.16 -6.77
C ASN A 134 8.37 -0.76 -7.35
N ALA A 135 8.86 -0.73 -8.60
CA ALA A 135 8.69 0.26 -9.67
C ALA A 135 8.19 1.65 -9.25
N SER A 136 9.03 2.39 -8.53
CA SER A 136 8.74 3.75 -8.06
C SER A 136 10.00 4.43 -7.55
N TRP A 137 10.53 4.00 -6.40
CA TRP A 137 11.55 4.80 -5.70
C TRP A 137 12.88 4.93 -6.47
N LYS A 138 13.35 3.85 -7.12
CA LYS A 138 14.58 3.88 -7.90
C LYS A 138 14.41 4.72 -9.16
N ASP A 139 13.34 4.47 -9.91
CA ASP A 139 13.05 5.11 -11.19
C ASP A 139 12.79 6.62 -11.02
N LEU A 140 12.09 7.01 -9.94
CA LEU A 140 11.91 8.42 -9.56
C LEU A 140 13.23 9.08 -9.15
N VAL A 141 14.11 8.39 -8.40
CA VAL A 141 15.43 8.92 -8.03
C VAL A 141 16.34 9.05 -9.25
N GLU A 142 16.27 8.13 -10.22
CA GLU A 142 17.06 8.18 -11.45
C GLU A 142 16.54 9.26 -12.41
N ALA A 143 15.22 9.40 -12.57
CA ALA A 143 14.62 10.50 -13.30
C ALA A 143 14.96 11.87 -12.69
N GLU A 144 14.97 12.00 -11.35
CA GLU A 144 15.33 13.23 -10.65
C GLU A 144 16.84 13.53 -10.74
N ARG A 145 17.70 12.49 -10.73
CA ARG A 145 19.13 12.63 -11.07
C ARG A 145 19.32 13.14 -12.50
N GLY A 146 18.56 12.61 -13.46
CA GLY A 146 18.58 13.05 -14.86
C GLY A 146 18.28 14.54 -15.01
N LYS A 147 17.22 15.03 -14.35
CA LYS A 147 16.90 16.48 -14.32
C LYS A 147 18.06 17.31 -13.77
N ARG A 148 18.63 16.92 -12.62
CA ARG A 148 19.75 17.64 -12.00
C ARG A 148 21.02 17.61 -12.83
N LEU A 149 21.27 16.54 -13.57
CA LEU A 149 22.42 16.48 -14.47
C LEU A 149 22.23 17.42 -15.67
N SER A 150 21.00 17.50 -16.20
CA SER A 150 20.69 18.29 -17.40
C SER A 150 20.84 19.81 -17.25
N THR A 151 20.98 20.35 -16.04
CA THR A 151 21.29 21.79 -15.83
C THR A 151 22.80 22.06 -15.74
N ILE A 152 23.61 21.07 -15.36
CA ILE A 152 25.04 21.27 -15.04
C ILE A 152 25.83 21.71 -16.27
N ASP A 153 25.54 21.19 -17.46
CA ASP A 153 26.22 21.59 -18.69
C ASP A 153 25.97 23.08 -19.00
N ALA A 154 24.70 23.51 -18.93
CA ALA A 154 24.30 24.90 -19.17
C ALA A 154 24.80 25.87 -18.08
N ASP A 155 24.82 25.43 -16.81
CA ASP A 155 25.42 26.20 -15.70
C ASP A 155 26.94 26.33 -15.89
N SER A 156 27.61 25.30 -16.42
CA SER A 156 29.05 25.30 -16.70
C SER A 156 29.42 26.26 -17.84
N ASP A 157 28.72 26.19 -18.98
CA ASP A 157 28.86 27.14 -20.10
C ASP A 157 28.70 28.60 -19.63
N ALA A 158 27.71 28.85 -18.77
CA ALA A 158 27.45 30.18 -18.20
C ALA A 158 28.54 30.65 -17.22
N ILE A 159 29.20 29.72 -16.51
CA ILE A 159 30.36 30.01 -15.65
C ILE A 159 31.59 30.31 -16.50
N GLU A 160 31.90 29.50 -17.52
CA GLU A 160 33.05 29.72 -18.41
C GLU A 160 32.93 31.06 -19.15
N ALA A 161 31.75 31.37 -19.72
CA ALA A 161 31.49 32.64 -20.38
C ALA A 161 31.71 33.84 -19.44
N ARG A 162 31.33 33.72 -18.16
CA ARG A 162 31.55 34.76 -17.15
C ARG A 162 33.03 34.91 -16.81
N VAL A 163 33.78 33.82 -16.63
CA VAL A 163 35.23 33.85 -16.36
C VAL A 163 35.97 34.50 -17.53
N VAL A 164 35.67 34.13 -18.78
CA VAL A 164 36.30 34.72 -19.98
C VAL A 164 35.98 36.22 -20.10
N ALA A 165 34.77 36.66 -19.71
CA ALA A 165 34.43 38.08 -19.67
C ALA A 165 35.22 38.84 -18.58
N GLU A 166 35.34 38.26 -17.39
CA GLU A 166 36.15 38.82 -16.30
C GLU A 166 37.64 38.90 -16.65
N GLU A 167 38.22 37.88 -17.29
CA GLU A 167 39.62 37.91 -17.71
C GLU A 167 39.87 38.96 -18.78
N LYS A 168 38.97 39.11 -19.76
CA LYS A 168 39.03 40.20 -20.75
C LYS A 168 38.93 41.57 -20.10
N ALA A 169 38.07 41.75 -19.10
CA ALA A 169 37.96 43.01 -18.36
C ALA A 169 39.23 43.30 -17.54
N LYS A 170 39.79 42.29 -16.86
CA LYS A 170 41.07 42.40 -16.11
C LYS A 170 42.24 42.71 -17.04
N ALA A 171 42.32 42.07 -18.21
CA ALA A 171 43.33 42.34 -19.22
C ALA A 171 43.22 43.76 -19.82
N ALA A 172 41.99 44.23 -20.09
CA ALA A 172 41.76 45.60 -20.56
C ALA A 172 42.12 46.66 -19.49
N ALA A 173 41.84 46.38 -18.21
CA ALA A 173 42.22 47.25 -17.10
C ALA A 173 43.74 47.22 -16.79
N ALA A 174 44.43 46.13 -17.16
CA ALA A 174 45.88 45.98 -17.02
C ALA A 174 46.68 46.51 -18.23
N ALA A 175 46.02 46.98 -19.30
CA ALA A 175 46.68 47.58 -20.44
C ALA A 175 47.36 48.92 -20.03
N PRO A 176 48.68 49.08 -20.22
CA PRO A 176 49.37 50.30 -19.81
C PRO A 176 48.90 51.49 -20.66
N ALA A 177 48.70 52.64 -20.02
CA ALA A 177 48.36 53.88 -20.70
C ALA A 177 49.45 54.27 -21.72
N PRO A 178 49.09 54.84 -22.89
CA PRO A 178 50.07 55.33 -23.84
C PRO A 178 50.92 56.42 -23.19
N GLN A 179 52.23 56.23 -23.18
CA GLN A 179 53.18 57.24 -22.72
C GLN A 179 53.31 58.34 -23.80
N PRO A 180 53.46 59.61 -23.40
CA PRO A 180 53.50 60.76 -24.32
C PRO A 180 54.83 60.88 -25.07
#